data_AF-A0A2M8F682-F1
#
_entry.id   AF-A0A2M8F682-F1
#
_cell.length_a   1.000
_cell.length_b   1.000
_cell.length_c   1.000
_cell.angle_alpha   90.00
_cell.angle_beta   90.00
_cell.angle_gamma   90.00
#
_symmetry.space_group_name_H-M   'P 1'
#
loop_
_entity.id
_entity.type
_entity.pdbx_description
1 polymer ?
#
loop_
_entity_poly.entity_id
_entity_poly.type
_entity_poly.pdbx_seq_one_letter_code
_entity_poly.pdbx_strand_id
1 'polypeptide(L)'
;MAKEDTIKIDTGLEVGRQKAEVASTQPVAPAIDRLTTSQQAAVASALAPQRGFQADEVAQHVGSPADAAKLRESLTTMASFAEIDIENEREVDAAMALYESLFPNEDEREPREVIEGRLRDMAKIDTDPELQEKYGQSRFHALVAHDHKGRVVAYSQFSTMPLPEHGENLSFYQYSGIASEEFMREHYGVEGGLRGGGHYYAIDAAKRLLASQDAKKAGFENGNAGAIFESEFIGQAEADDEEGLRFTQKRLEIHNRMGAKAIMLQMEDGSLVSPHMQPRLSAESNPILLLMLFRPPTYDKSAIGTTEEMDLGRAKAFVQAYFNNFRQEGFEESDIAEAEAIVMAKFARAKRAVLVAPNQLPDITELAKDDPDLMAQVKKDYIDPEAHAAAIKAAFAPETSGGEGSNDRGL
;
A
#
# COMPACT_ATOMS: atom_id res chain seq x y z
N MET A 1 42.53 -42.64 2.02
CA MET A 1 42.86 -41.22 1.77
C MET A 1 41.61 -40.60 1.20
N ALA A 2 40.87 -39.67 1.81
CA ALA A 2 40.92 -38.99 3.10
C ALA A 2 39.51 -39.07 3.73
N LYS A 3 39.44 -38.99 5.07
CA LYS A 3 38.20 -39.07 5.85
C LYS A 3 37.62 -37.66 6.04
N GLU A 4 36.29 -37.56 6.02
CA GLU A 4 35.53 -36.36 6.41
C GLU A 4 35.62 -36.15 7.92
N ASP A 5 36.03 -34.95 8.33
CA ASP A 5 36.03 -34.49 9.72
C ASP A 5 34.74 -33.71 10.00
N THR A 6 33.93 -34.23 10.91
CA THR A 6 32.76 -33.54 11.48
C THR A 6 33.22 -32.75 12.71
N ILE A 7 33.22 -31.42 12.63
CA ILE A 7 33.47 -30.56 13.78
C ILE A 7 32.16 -30.41 14.57
N LYS A 8 32.11 -30.99 15.77
CA LYS A 8 31.13 -30.67 16.81
C LYS A 8 31.69 -29.56 17.68
N ILE A 9 30.99 -28.43 17.76
CA ILE A 9 31.29 -27.38 18.74
C ILE A 9 30.33 -27.56 19.92
N ASP A 10 30.93 -27.82 21.06
CA ASP A 10 30.35 -27.94 22.38
C ASP A 10 30.41 -26.56 23.05
N THR A 11 29.26 -25.98 23.38
CA THR A 11 29.18 -24.74 24.18
C THR A 11 28.38 -25.01 25.44
N GLY A 12 29.01 -25.74 26.36
CA GLY A 12 28.59 -25.79 27.75
C GLY A 12 28.57 -24.41 28.39
N LEU A 13 27.38 -23.97 28.80
CA LEU A 13 27.17 -22.88 29.75
C LEU A 13 25.96 -23.22 30.62
N GLU A 14 26.24 -23.89 31.74
CA GLU A 14 25.34 -23.97 32.88
C GLU A 14 25.23 -22.59 33.53
N VAL A 15 24.02 -22.04 33.58
CA VAL A 15 23.70 -20.91 34.47
C VAL A 15 22.51 -21.31 35.33
N GLY A 16 22.78 -21.38 36.64
CA GLY A 16 21.83 -21.79 37.67
C GLY A 16 20.61 -20.89 37.76
N ARG A 17 19.43 -21.52 37.82
CA ARG A 17 18.16 -20.86 38.16
C ARG A 17 18.11 -20.59 39.66
N GLN A 18 18.38 -19.36 40.08
CA GLN A 18 17.87 -18.83 41.35
C GLN A 18 16.44 -18.31 41.12
N LYS A 19 15.49 -18.85 41.87
CA LYS A 19 14.12 -18.31 41.98
C LYS A 19 14.19 -16.98 42.73
N ALA A 20 13.88 -15.88 42.07
CA ALA A 20 13.48 -14.64 42.70
C ALA A 20 11.94 -14.59 42.76
N GLU A 21 11.39 -14.44 43.96
CA GLU A 21 9.98 -14.07 44.16
C GLU A 21 9.77 -12.67 43.59
N VAL A 22 8.98 -12.56 42.52
CA VAL A 22 8.50 -11.27 42.00
C VAL A 22 7.16 -10.99 42.67
N ALA A 23 7.12 -9.94 43.48
CA ALA A 23 5.90 -9.41 44.03
C ALA A 23 4.95 -8.98 42.91
N SER A 24 3.72 -9.48 42.96
CA SER A 24 2.61 -9.08 42.10
C SER A 24 2.30 -7.59 42.30
N THR A 25 2.73 -6.75 41.36
CA THR A 25 2.13 -5.42 41.18
C THR A 25 0.97 -5.58 40.22
N GLN A 26 -0.25 -5.41 40.74
CA GLN A 26 -1.46 -5.32 39.92
C GLN A 26 -1.30 -4.17 38.91
N PRO A 27 -1.79 -4.32 37.66
CA PRO A 27 -1.80 -3.23 36.70
C PRO A 27 -2.68 -2.11 37.24
N VAL A 28 -2.10 -0.93 37.43
CA VAL A 28 -2.84 0.29 37.73
C VAL A 28 -3.52 0.71 36.43
N ALA A 29 -4.83 0.47 36.33
CA ALA A 29 -5.63 0.95 35.21
C ALA A 29 -5.45 2.47 35.03
N PRO A 30 -5.33 2.98 33.80
CA PRO A 30 -5.11 4.40 33.56
C PRO A 30 -6.28 5.23 34.12
N ALA A 31 -5.96 6.39 34.69
CA ALA A 31 -6.88 7.26 35.44
C ALA A 31 -8.11 7.79 34.65
N ILE A 32 -8.25 7.41 33.38
CA ILE A 32 -9.33 7.83 32.47
C ILE A 32 -10.65 7.11 32.79
N ASP A 33 -10.60 5.91 33.36
CA ASP A 33 -11.81 5.13 33.71
C ASP A 33 -12.58 5.68 34.91
N ARG A 34 -12.05 6.71 35.59
CA ARG A 34 -12.75 7.39 36.70
C ARG A 34 -13.44 8.69 36.29
N LEU A 35 -13.34 9.08 35.02
CA LEU A 35 -14.04 10.25 34.52
C LEU A 35 -15.51 9.93 34.30
N THR A 36 -16.38 10.87 34.66
CA THR A 36 -17.80 10.80 34.28
C THR A 36 -17.93 10.86 32.75
N THR A 37 -19.01 10.32 32.18
CA THR A 37 -19.26 10.35 30.73
C THR A 37 -19.17 11.77 30.14
N SER A 38 -19.55 12.80 30.90
CA SER A 38 -19.42 14.20 30.48
C SER A 38 -17.98 14.72 30.53
N GLN A 39 -17.16 14.25 31.46
CA GLN A 39 -15.73 14.58 31.51
C GLN A 39 -14.93 13.83 30.45
N GLN A 40 -15.28 12.57 30.16
CA GLN A 40 -14.73 11.83 29.02
C GLN A 40 -15.07 12.53 27.70
N ALA A 41 -16.32 13.00 27.54
CA ALA A 41 -16.73 13.79 26.38
C ALA A 41 -16.03 15.15 26.29
N ALA A 42 -15.81 15.85 27.41
CA ALA A 42 -15.10 17.12 27.43
C ALA A 42 -13.59 16.97 27.14
N VAL A 43 -12.96 15.90 27.64
CA VAL A 43 -11.56 15.57 27.31
C VAL A 43 -11.45 15.11 25.86
N ALA A 44 -12.37 14.29 25.36
CA ALA A 44 -12.42 13.90 23.95
C ALA A 44 -12.69 15.10 23.02
N SER A 45 -13.50 16.07 23.45
CA SER A 45 -13.77 17.31 22.70
C SER A 45 -12.61 18.31 22.76
N ALA A 46 -11.80 18.30 23.82
CA ALA A 46 -10.59 19.11 23.94
C ALA A 46 -9.38 18.48 23.23
N LEU A 47 -9.41 17.16 23.03
CA LEU A 47 -8.46 16.39 22.25
C LEU A 47 -8.92 16.18 20.79
N ALA A 48 -10.13 16.60 20.43
CA ALA A 48 -10.63 16.50 19.07
C ALA A 48 -9.72 17.35 18.16
N PRO A 49 -9.10 16.75 17.12
CA PRO A 49 -8.06 17.41 16.36
C PRO A 49 -8.63 18.61 15.62
N GLN A 50 -8.22 19.83 16.00
CA GLN A 50 -8.41 21.04 15.18
C GLN A 50 -7.65 20.98 13.84
N ARG A 51 -6.92 19.89 13.56
CA ARG A 51 -6.10 19.68 12.35
C ARG A 51 -6.71 18.71 11.33
N GLY A 52 -7.91 18.18 11.58
CA GLY A 52 -8.54 17.24 10.64
C GLY A 52 -9.19 17.93 9.43
N PHE A 53 -9.16 17.26 8.27
CA PHE A 53 -9.87 17.72 7.08
C PHE A 53 -11.37 17.72 7.32
N GLN A 54 -12.06 18.77 6.87
CA GLN A 54 -13.51 18.80 6.93
C GLN A 54 -14.09 17.81 5.90
N ALA A 55 -15.22 17.18 6.25
CA ALA A 55 -15.90 16.23 5.36
C ALA A 55 -16.18 16.82 3.96
N ASP A 56 -16.55 18.10 3.89
CA ASP A 56 -16.82 18.81 2.64
C ASP A 56 -15.55 19.07 1.80
N GLU A 57 -14.38 19.20 2.43
CA GLU A 57 -13.10 19.33 1.73
C GLU A 57 -12.71 17.99 1.11
N VAL A 58 -12.77 16.90 1.90
CA VAL A 58 -12.51 15.54 1.41
C VAL A 58 -13.47 15.18 0.28
N ALA A 59 -14.75 15.56 0.38
CA ALA A 59 -15.76 15.29 -0.64
C ALA A 59 -15.45 15.89 -2.01
N GLN A 60 -14.72 17.01 -2.08
CA GLN A 60 -14.32 17.66 -3.35
C GLN A 60 -13.27 16.84 -4.12
N HIS A 61 -12.60 15.89 -3.47
CA HIS A 61 -11.54 15.06 -4.05
C HIS A 61 -12.01 13.62 -4.38
N VAL A 62 -13.32 13.38 -4.41
CA VAL A 62 -13.89 12.11 -4.86
C VAL A 62 -13.49 11.82 -6.32
N GLY A 63 -13.07 10.59 -6.61
CA GLY A 63 -12.55 10.26 -7.95
C GLY A 63 -13.60 10.16 -9.03
N SER A 64 -14.80 9.75 -8.65
CA SER A 64 -15.94 9.76 -9.53
C SER A 64 -17.14 10.31 -8.78
N PRO A 65 -17.98 11.17 -9.41
CA PRO A 65 -19.25 11.58 -8.83
C PRO A 65 -20.13 10.38 -8.41
N ALA A 66 -20.00 9.24 -9.10
CA ALA A 66 -20.71 8.01 -8.77
C ALA A 66 -20.32 7.40 -7.40
N ASP A 67 -19.18 7.79 -6.83
CA ASP A 67 -18.70 7.32 -5.53
C ASP A 67 -19.05 8.26 -4.38
N ALA A 68 -19.63 9.43 -4.66
CA ALA A 68 -19.95 10.44 -3.65
C ALA A 68 -20.91 9.94 -2.56
N ALA A 69 -21.81 9.00 -2.87
CA ALA A 69 -22.68 8.38 -1.87
C ALA A 69 -21.90 7.52 -0.88
N LYS A 70 -21.01 6.64 -1.37
CA LYS A 70 -20.17 5.77 -0.55
C LYS A 70 -19.13 6.56 0.25
N LEU A 71 -18.60 7.64 -0.33
CA LEU A 71 -17.75 8.57 0.38
C LEU A 71 -18.49 9.19 1.56
N ARG A 72 -19.71 9.71 1.35
CA ARG A 72 -20.52 10.27 2.44
C ARG A 72 -20.81 9.24 3.53
N GLU A 73 -21.18 8.01 3.17
CA GLU A 73 -21.35 6.92 4.12
C GLU A 73 -20.08 6.69 4.95
N SER A 74 -18.92 6.66 4.30
CA SER A 74 -17.63 6.50 4.96
C SER A 74 -17.32 7.65 5.92
N LEU A 75 -17.62 8.89 5.53
CA LEU A 75 -17.47 10.09 6.37
C LEU A 75 -18.46 10.12 7.56
N THR A 76 -19.56 9.35 7.52
CA THR A 76 -20.43 9.20 8.70
C THR A 76 -19.86 8.26 9.74
N THR A 77 -18.95 7.35 9.35
CA THR A 77 -18.35 6.35 10.25
C THR A 77 -17.00 6.83 10.79
N MET A 78 -16.17 7.39 9.90
CA MET A 78 -14.90 8.02 10.23
C MET A 78 -15.13 9.52 10.41
N ALA A 79 -15.13 9.95 11.67
CA ALA A 79 -15.45 11.32 12.08
C ALA A 79 -14.39 12.34 11.64
N SER A 80 -13.13 11.93 11.48
CA SER A 80 -12.06 12.82 11.01
C SER A 80 -10.95 12.06 10.29
N PHE A 81 -10.22 12.79 9.45
CA PHE A 81 -9.01 12.36 8.75
C PHE A 81 -7.93 13.40 8.99
N ALA A 82 -6.73 12.97 9.33
CA ALA A 82 -5.59 13.86 9.53
C ALA A 82 -4.30 13.13 9.17
N GLU A 83 -3.26 13.90 8.84
CA GLU A 83 -1.89 13.40 8.96
C GLU A 83 -1.59 13.13 10.43
N ILE A 84 -0.84 12.05 10.71
CA ILE A 84 -0.39 11.71 12.06
C ILE A 84 0.40 12.89 12.62
N ASP A 85 0.02 13.35 13.81
CA ASP A 85 0.82 14.30 14.57
C ASP A 85 1.96 13.54 15.26
N ILE A 86 3.16 13.61 14.68
CA ILE A 86 4.32 12.85 15.18
C ILE A 86 4.73 13.21 16.62
N GLU A 87 4.28 14.37 17.13
CA GLU A 87 4.49 14.80 18.52
C GLU A 87 3.42 14.23 19.48
N ASN A 88 2.34 13.65 18.97
CA ASN A 88 1.30 12.99 19.74
C ASN A 88 1.60 11.49 19.88
N GLU A 89 2.45 11.16 20.86
CA GLU A 89 2.91 9.78 21.12
C GLU A 89 1.76 8.75 21.16
N ARG A 90 0.61 9.12 21.75
CA ARG A 90 -0.55 8.23 21.85
C ARG A 90 -1.19 7.92 20.50
N GLU A 91 -1.29 8.92 19.62
CA GLU A 91 -1.81 8.73 18.26
C GLU A 91 -0.83 7.91 17.43
N VAL A 92 0.47 8.23 17.52
CA VAL A 92 1.54 7.47 16.86
C VAL A 92 1.51 6.00 17.28
N ASP A 93 1.44 5.71 18.58
CA ASP A 93 1.38 4.33 19.09
C ASP A 93 0.14 3.58 18.56
N ALA A 94 -1.03 4.22 18.59
CA ALA A 94 -2.26 3.59 18.10
C ALA A 94 -2.24 3.38 16.58
N ALA A 95 -1.69 4.32 15.83
CA ALA A 95 -1.57 4.25 14.38
C ALA A 95 -0.57 3.18 13.95
N MET A 96 0.59 3.10 14.63
CA MET A 96 1.59 2.09 14.36
C MET A 96 1.07 0.71 14.75
N ALA A 97 0.42 0.54 15.90
CA ALA A 97 -0.22 -0.73 16.26
C ALA A 97 -1.24 -1.19 15.21
N LEU A 98 -2.06 -0.26 14.68
CA LEU A 98 -2.96 -0.58 13.57
C LEU A 98 -2.16 -1.01 12.34
N TYR A 99 -1.14 -0.25 11.94
CA TYR A 99 -0.25 -0.60 10.82
C TYR A 99 0.32 -2.02 10.95
N GLU A 100 0.88 -2.40 12.10
CA GLU A 100 1.45 -3.74 12.30
C GLU A 100 0.38 -4.83 12.24
N SER A 101 -0.83 -4.55 12.74
CA SER A 101 -1.96 -5.50 12.64
C SER A 101 -2.48 -5.67 11.20
N LEU A 102 -2.32 -4.64 10.36
CA LEU A 102 -2.75 -4.65 8.96
C LEU A 102 -1.74 -5.39 8.09
N PHE A 103 -0.46 -5.28 8.41
CA PHE A 103 0.65 -5.85 7.68
C PHE A 103 1.48 -6.68 8.67
N PRO A 104 1.06 -7.90 9.03
CA PRO A 104 1.71 -8.68 10.07
C PRO A 104 3.05 -9.31 9.65
N ASN A 105 3.31 -9.43 8.34
CA ASN A 105 4.58 -9.93 7.84
C ASN A 105 5.64 -8.82 7.91
N GLU A 106 6.65 -8.99 8.77
CA GLU A 106 7.74 -8.03 8.95
C GLU A 106 8.60 -7.87 7.69
N ASP A 107 8.69 -8.90 6.85
CA ASP A 107 9.46 -8.87 5.60
C ASP A 107 8.73 -8.11 4.47
N GLU A 108 7.42 -7.83 4.65
CA GLU A 108 6.58 -7.12 3.67
C GLU A 108 6.20 -5.70 4.13
N ARG A 109 6.73 -5.24 5.26
CA ARG A 109 6.38 -3.95 5.85
C ARG A 109 7.61 -3.13 6.22
N GLU A 110 7.48 -1.82 6.18
CA GLU A 110 8.52 -0.90 6.59
C GLU A 110 8.66 -0.86 8.12
N PRO A 111 9.89 -0.87 8.68
CA PRO A 111 10.06 -0.79 10.13
C PRO A 111 9.50 0.51 10.70
N ARG A 112 8.85 0.41 11.86
CA ARG A 112 8.18 1.53 12.55
C ARG A 112 9.11 2.74 12.72
N GLU A 113 10.34 2.51 13.13
CA GLU A 113 11.34 3.56 13.36
C GLU A 113 11.71 4.33 12.10
N VAL A 114 11.65 3.69 10.92
CA VAL A 114 11.91 4.34 9.64
C VAL A 114 10.75 5.25 9.28
N ILE A 115 9.50 4.76 9.42
CA ILE A 115 8.29 5.56 9.21
C ILE A 115 8.29 6.78 10.13
N GLU A 116 8.48 6.58 11.44
CA GLU A 116 8.51 7.68 12.40
C GLU A 116 9.64 8.67 12.12
N GLY A 117 10.84 8.19 11.77
CA GLY A 117 11.96 9.04 11.39
C GLY A 117 11.59 9.96 10.22
N ARG A 118 10.94 9.40 9.19
CA ARG A 118 10.49 10.15 8.02
C ARG A 118 9.40 11.16 8.36
N LEU A 119 8.45 10.82 9.23
CA LEU A 119 7.42 11.76 9.69
C LEU A 119 8.02 12.93 10.49
N ARG A 120 9.05 12.66 11.32
CA ARG A 120 9.80 13.73 12.03
C ARG A 120 10.54 14.65 11.05
N ASP A 121 11.08 14.11 9.96
CA ASP A 121 11.67 14.92 8.90
C ASP A 121 10.61 15.80 8.22
N MET A 122 9.45 15.23 7.89
CA MET A 122 8.34 15.96 7.23
C MET A 122 7.73 17.06 8.11
N ALA A 123 7.81 16.93 9.44
CA ALA A 123 7.42 18.00 10.35
C ALA A 123 8.35 19.24 10.26
N LYS A 124 9.57 19.09 9.73
CA LYS A 124 10.63 20.12 9.71
C LYS A 124 11.08 20.54 8.32
N ILE A 125 10.74 19.78 7.28
CA ILE A 125 11.20 19.97 5.88
C ILE A 125 10.97 21.38 5.32
N ASP A 126 9.99 22.16 5.80
CA ASP A 126 9.81 23.54 5.31
C ASP A 126 10.79 24.55 5.93
N THR A 127 11.44 24.16 7.03
CA THR A 127 12.31 25.02 7.83
C THR A 127 13.76 24.54 7.90
N ASP A 128 14.02 23.31 7.47
CA ASP A 128 15.35 22.68 7.53
C ASP A 128 15.95 22.53 6.12
N PRO A 129 17.00 23.29 5.76
CA PRO A 129 17.62 23.23 4.45
C PRO A 129 18.24 21.87 4.10
N GLU A 130 18.76 21.11 5.08
CA GLU A 130 19.36 19.80 4.82
C GLU A 130 18.27 18.79 4.42
N LEU A 131 17.09 18.87 5.06
CA LEU A 131 15.95 18.06 4.67
C LEU A 131 15.37 18.48 3.31
N GLN A 132 15.40 19.78 2.98
CA GLN A 132 15.02 20.26 1.64
C GLN A 132 15.96 19.75 0.56
N GLU A 133 17.26 19.66 0.84
CA GLU A 133 18.23 19.07 -0.09
C GLU A 133 18.00 17.55 -0.24
N LYS A 134 17.80 16.83 0.88
CA LYS A 134 17.58 15.39 0.89
C LYS A 134 16.32 14.97 0.12
N TYR A 135 15.19 15.63 0.39
CA TYR A 135 13.88 15.22 -0.15
C TYR A 135 13.47 16.04 -1.38
N GLY A 136 14.12 17.15 -1.65
CA GLY A 136 13.70 18.08 -2.71
C GLY A 136 12.26 18.54 -2.49
N GLN A 137 11.42 18.29 -3.49
CA GLN A 137 9.99 18.61 -3.45
C GLN A 137 9.12 17.39 -3.08
N SER A 138 9.71 16.23 -2.82
CA SER A 138 8.95 15.06 -2.39
C SER A 138 8.45 15.22 -0.96
N ARG A 139 7.30 14.62 -0.67
CA ARG A 139 6.73 14.55 0.68
C ARG A 139 6.28 13.15 1.00
N PHE A 140 6.32 12.82 2.29
CA PHE A 140 5.88 11.54 2.82
C PHE A 140 4.82 11.76 3.87
N HIS A 141 3.78 10.95 3.83
CA HIS A 141 2.61 11.14 4.65
C HIS A 141 2.22 9.83 5.31
N ALA A 142 1.75 9.93 6.55
CA ALA A 142 0.95 8.91 7.18
C ALA A 142 -0.36 9.55 7.61
N LEU A 143 -1.46 9.02 7.09
CA LEU A 143 -2.82 9.42 7.36
C LEU A 143 -3.45 8.46 8.37
N VAL A 144 -4.21 9.02 9.30
CA VAL A 144 -5.11 8.28 10.18
C VAL A 144 -6.54 8.77 10.03
N ALA A 145 -7.48 7.83 10.13
CA ALA A 145 -8.88 8.15 10.31
C ALA A 145 -9.31 7.81 11.73
N HIS A 146 -10.09 8.71 12.33
CA HIS A 146 -10.66 8.50 13.64
C HIS A 146 -12.17 8.27 13.55
N ASP A 147 -12.70 7.43 14.41
CA ASP A 147 -14.15 7.35 14.60
C ASP A 147 -14.68 8.47 15.52
N HIS A 148 -15.99 8.48 15.77
CA HIS A 148 -16.64 9.47 16.65
C HIS A 148 -16.18 9.46 18.11
N LYS A 149 -15.42 8.44 18.53
CA LYS A 149 -14.81 8.33 19.86
C LYS A 149 -13.34 8.72 19.86
N GLY A 150 -12.80 9.16 18.72
CA GLY A 150 -11.39 9.53 18.58
C GLY A 150 -10.45 8.31 18.51
N ARG A 151 -10.95 7.13 18.17
CA ARG A 151 -10.13 5.91 18.04
C ARG A 151 -9.55 5.84 16.64
N VAL A 152 -8.28 5.47 16.51
CA VAL A 152 -7.66 5.22 15.20
C VAL A 152 -8.28 3.96 14.60
N VAL A 153 -8.96 4.11 13.46
CA VAL A 153 -9.71 3.04 12.79
C VAL A 153 -9.29 2.83 11.33
N ALA A 154 -8.49 3.72 10.78
CA ALA A 154 -7.81 3.49 9.51
C ALA A 154 -6.42 4.10 9.52
N TYR A 155 -5.52 3.49 8.74
CA TYR A 155 -4.15 3.94 8.55
C TYR A 155 -3.85 3.96 7.06
N SER A 156 -3.09 4.95 6.61
CA SER A 156 -2.48 4.87 5.29
C SER A 156 -1.19 5.67 5.13
N GLN A 157 -0.20 5.07 4.48
CA GLN A 157 1.05 5.67 4.07
C GLN A 157 1.08 5.94 2.56
N PHE A 158 1.60 7.09 2.18
CA PHE A 158 1.90 7.43 0.79
C PHE A 158 2.94 8.54 0.68
N SER A 159 3.50 8.71 -0.51
CA SER A 159 4.36 9.85 -0.83
C SER A 159 3.81 10.67 -2.00
N THR A 160 4.26 11.91 -2.11
CA THR A 160 4.11 12.75 -3.29
C THR A 160 5.48 12.97 -3.92
N MET A 161 5.57 12.72 -5.22
CA MET A 161 6.82 12.74 -5.98
C MET A 161 6.74 13.81 -7.07
N PRO A 162 7.75 14.67 -7.23
CA PRO A 162 7.71 15.75 -8.20
C PRO A 162 7.84 15.23 -9.65
N LEU A 163 7.07 15.83 -10.55
CA LEU A 163 7.18 15.65 -12.00
C LEU A 163 7.45 17.02 -12.64
N PRO A 164 8.66 17.59 -12.46
CA PRO A 164 8.93 19.00 -12.78
C PRO A 164 8.77 19.31 -14.28
N GLU A 165 9.14 18.38 -15.17
CA GLU A 165 8.97 18.53 -16.62
C GLU A 165 7.51 18.64 -17.04
N HIS A 166 6.60 18.14 -16.21
CA HIS A 166 5.15 18.20 -16.42
C HIS A 166 4.46 19.26 -15.56
N GLY A 167 5.18 19.94 -14.65
CA GLY A 167 4.58 20.89 -13.71
C GLY A 167 3.52 20.26 -12.81
N GLU A 168 3.69 18.99 -12.43
CA GLU A 168 2.77 18.18 -11.62
C GLU A 168 3.51 17.50 -10.45
N ASN A 169 2.76 16.93 -9.50
CA ASN A 169 3.26 15.81 -8.68
C ASN A 169 2.49 14.51 -8.96
N LEU A 170 3.06 13.39 -8.57
CA LEU A 170 2.44 12.07 -8.62
C LEU A 170 2.42 11.48 -7.21
N SER A 171 1.31 10.86 -6.82
CA SER A 171 1.28 10.14 -5.54
C SER A 171 1.74 8.69 -5.71
N PHE A 172 2.49 8.14 -4.76
CA PHE A 172 2.75 6.71 -4.66
C PHE A 172 2.10 6.16 -3.39
N TYR A 173 1.12 5.26 -3.53
CA TYR A 173 0.45 4.65 -2.38
C TYR A 173 1.09 3.31 -2.04
N GLN A 174 1.42 3.13 -0.76
CA GLN A 174 2.12 1.95 -0.25
C GLN A 174 1.17 1.15 0.65
N TYR A 175 1.01 1.59 1.91
CA TYR A 175 0.27 0.85 2.92
C TYR A 175 -1.08 1.51 3.19
N SER A 176 -2.18 0.74 3.13
CA SER A 176 -3.52 1.26 3.42
C SER A 176 -4.42 0.18 4.02
N GLY A 177 -5.02 0.46 5.16
CA GLY A 177 -5.94 -0.50 5.76
C GLY A 177 -6.87 0.10 6.79
N ILE A 178 -7.87 -0.71 7.14
CA ILE A 178 -8.94 -0.37 8.06
C ILE A 178 -8.96 -1.41 9.16
N ALA A 179 -9.19 -0.96 10.40
CA ALA A 179 -9.24 -1.78 11.59
C ALA A 179 -10.20 -2.97 11.41
N SER A 180 -9.66 -4.16 11.65
CA SER A 180 -10.45 -5.39 11.75
C SER A 180 -11.26 -5.40 13.04
N GLU A 181 -12.27 -6.26 13.12
CA GLU A 181 -13.00 -6.48 14.37
C GLU A 181 -12.07 -7.00 15.48
N GLU A 182 -11.11 -7.86 15.15
CA GLU A 182 -10.12 -8.35 16.09
C GLU A 182 -9.29 -7.22 16.71
N PHE A 183 -8.76 -6.32 15.87
CA PHE A 183 -8.03 -5.14 16.32
C PHE A 183 -8.90 -4.25 17.22
N MET A 184 -10.14 -3.99 16.81
CA MET A 184 -11.07 -3.15 17.59
C MET A 184 -11.38 -3.75 18.96
N ARG A 185 -11.52 -5.07 19.05
CA ARG A 185 -11.75 -5.78 20.31
C ARG A 185 -10.50 -5.77 21.19
N GLU A 186 -9.34 -6.05 20.62
CA GLU A 186 -8.06 -6.11 21.37
C GLU A 186 -7.65 -4.74 21.91
N HIS A 187 -7.63 -3.71 21.06
CA HIS A 187 -7.09 -2.41 21.42
C HIS A 187 -8.12 -1.47 22.07
N TYR A 188 -9.41 -1.68 21.82
CA TYR A 188 -10.46 -0.77 22.30
C TYR A 188 -11.61 -1.45 23.05
N GLY A 189 -11.61 -2.78 23.18
CA GLY A 189 -12.66 -3.51 23.92
C GLY A 189 -14.06 -3.38 23.32
N VAL A 190 -14.18 -3.15 22.01
CA VAL A 190 -15.48 -3.07 21.33
C VAL A 190 -15.66 -4.12 20.27
N GLU A 191 -16.90 -4.52 20.04
CA GLU A 191 -17.29 -5.34 18.90
C GLU A 191 -17.48 -4.49 17.64
N GLY A 192 -17.33 -5.14 16.49
CA GLY A 192 -17.45 -4.53 15.16
C GLY A 192 -16.12 -4.02 14.61
N GLY A 193 -15.87 -4.37 13.34
CA GLY A 193 -14.80 -3.81 12.52
C GLY A 193 -15.36 -2.85 11.47
N LEU A 194 -14.47 -2.10 10.82
CA LEU A 194 -14.84 -1.21 9.72
C LEU A 194 -14.48 -1.79 8.34
N ARG A 195 -13.86 -2.98 8.29
CA ARG A 195 -13.58 -3.67 7.03
C ARG A 195 -14.89 -4.00 6.28
N GLY A 196 -14.89 -3.82 4.97
CA GLY A 196 -16.04 -4.10 4.09
C GLY A 196 -16.94 -2.88 3.78
N GLY A 197 -16.90 -1.80 4.57
CA GLY A 197 -17.82 -0.66 4.44
C GLY A 197 -17.52 0.37 3.35
N GLY A 198 -16.71 0.05 2.34
CA GLY A 198 -16.32 1.01 1.29
C GLY A 198 -15.45 2.19 1.75
N HIS A 199 -14.92 2.14 2.98
CA HIS A 199 -14.20 3.24 3.62
C HIS A 199 -12.92 3.71 2.91
N TYR A 200 -12.37 2.91 2.01
CA TYR A 200 -11.25 3.30 1.16
C TYR A 200 -11.53 4.55 0.32
N TYR A 201 -12.79 4.84 -0.05
CA TYR A 201 -13.12 6.07 -0.79
C TYR A 201 -12.76 7.34 -0.01
N ALA A 202 -12.90 7.33 1.32
CA ALA A 202 -12.57 8.49 2.15
C ALA A 202 -11.07 8.65 2.36
N ILE A 203 -10.36 7.54 2.60
CA ILE A 203 -8.90 7.51 2.69
C ILE A 203 -8.29 8.03 1.37
N ASP A 204 -8.78 7.54 0.24
CA ASP A 204 -8.31 7.94 -1.08
C ASP A 204 -8.56 9.42 -1.40
N ALA A 205 -9.73 9.94 -1.03
CA ALA A 205 -10.06 11.34 -1.20
C ALA A 205 -9.16 12.23 -0.32
N ALA A 206 -8.88 11.81 0.92
CA ALA A 206 -7.96 12.53 1.82
C ALA A 206 -6.52 12.56 1.27
N LYS A 207 -6.01 11.44 0.74
CA LYS A 207 -4.69 11.40 0.07
C LYS A 207 -4.59 12.38 -1.09
N ARG A 208 -5.65 12.46 -1.90
CA ARG A 208 -5.69 13.37 -3.07
C ARG A 208 -5.78 14.83 -2.67
N LEU A 209 -6.49 15.14 -1.59
CA LEU A 209 -6.50 16.47 -1.00
C LEU A 209 -5.08 16.89 -0.62
N LEU A 210 -4.36 16.05 0.14
CA LEU A 210 -2.96 16.30 0.51
C LEU A 210 -2.05 16.42 -0.70
N ALA A 211 -2.14 15.50 -1.65
CA ALA A 211 -1.33 15.56 -2.87
C ALA A 211 -1.57 16.83 -3.68
N SER A 212 -2.81 17.32 -3.71
CA SER A 212 -3.16 18.59 -4.36
C SER A 212 -2.60 19.80 -3.59
N GLN A 213 -2.59 19.75 -2.26
CA GLN A 213 -1.98 20.79 -1.41
C GLN A 213 -0.47 20.84 -1.59
N ASP A 214 0.20 19.69 -1.66
CA ASP A 214 1.63 19.61 -1.93
C ASP A 214 1.98 20.15 -3.31
N ALA A 215 1.20 19.79 -4.34
CA ALA A 215 1.42 20.30 -5.69
C ALA A 215 1.35 21.83 -5.71
N LYS A 216 0.33 22.40 -5.06
CA LYS A 216 0.16 23.85 -4.93
C LYS A 216 1.34 24.49 -4.19
N LYS A 217 1.80 23.87 -3.10
CA LYS A 217 2.91 24.37 -2.28
C LYS A 217 4.24 24.33 -3.04
N ALA A 218 4.45 23.29 -3.86
CA ALA A 218 5.62 23.13 -4.71
C ALA A 218 5.60 24.04 -5.97
N GLY A 219 4.48 24.72 -6.25
CA GLY A 219 4.34 25.58 -7.42
C GLY A 219 4.03 24.81 -8.71
N PHE A 220 3.51 23.59 -8.61
CA PHE A 220 3.11 22.77 -9.75
C PHE A 220 1.75 23.23 -10.30
N GLU A 221 1.78 23.94 -11.44
CA GLU A 221 0.61 24.58 -12.05
C GLU A 221 -0.45 23.57 -12.52
N ASN A 222 -0.05 22.36 -12.89
CA ASN A 222 -0.95 21.30 -13.36
C ASN A 222 -1.48 20.42 -12.21
N GLY A 223 -1.07 20.68 -10.96
CA GLY A 223 -1.57 19.99 -9.78
C GLY A 223 -1.05 18.56 -9.62
N ASN A 224 -1.93 17.64 -9.22
CA ASN A 224 -1.61 16.23 -9.03
C ASN A 224 -2.00 15.42 -10.28
N ALA A 225 -1.05 14.65 -10.82
CA ALA A 225 -1.22 13.79 -11.99
C ALA A 225 -2.06 12.53 -11.71
N GLY A 226 -2.29 12.21 -10.44
CA GLY A 226 -2.96 11.00 -9.97
C GLY A 226 -2.09 10.23 -8.99
N ALA A 227 -2.33 8.93 -8.91
CA ALA A 227 -1.58 8.04 -8.04
C ALA A 227 -1.11 6.79 -8.79
N ILE A 228 0.12 6.36 -8.51
CA ILE A 228 0.58 5.01 -8.78
C ILE A 228 0.57 4.18 -7.50
N PHE A 229 0.45 2.87 -7.65
CA PHE A 229 0.57 1.90 -6.57
C PHE A 229 0.80 0.50 -7.14
N GLU A 230 1.26 -0.40 -6.28
CA GLU A 230 1.63 -1.75 -6.65
C GLU A 230 0.45 -2.71 -6.46
N SER A 231 0.38 -3.72 -7.30
CA SER A 231 -0.51 -4.87 -7.09
C SER A 231 0.08 -6.10 -7.77
N GLU A 232 -0.26 -7.26 -7.23
CA GLU A 232 0.13 -8.55 -7.76
C GLU A 232 -0.53 -8.83 -9.12
N PHE A 233 0.15 -9.65 -9.93
CA PHE A 233 -0.41 -10.20 -11.15
C PHE A 233 -1.55 -11.19 -10.85
N ILE A 234 -2.41 -11.44 -11.83
CA ILE A 234 -3.38 -12.54 -11.74
C ILE A 234 -2.60 -13.85 -11.62
N GLY A 235 -2.90 -14.63 -10.57
CA GLY A 235 -2.25 -15.91 -10.30
C GLY A 235 -0.91 -15.83 -9.57
N GLN A 236 -0.55 -14.67 -9.01
CA GLN A 236 0.64 -14.52 -8.16
C GLN A 236 0.33 -14.89 -6.70
N ALA A 237 0.08 -16.18 -6.48
CA ALA A 237 -0.07 -16.84 -5.18
C ALA A 237 0.47 -18.28 -5.30
N GLU A 238 0.60 -19.01 -4.19
CA GLU A 238 1.06 -20.40 -4.24
C GLU A 238 0.10 -21.30 -5.04
N ALA A 239 0.64 -22.30 -5.73
CA ALA A 239 -0.14 -23.17 -6.62
C ALA A 239 -1.22 -24.01 -5.89
N ASP A 240 -1.01 -24.28 -4.60
CA ASP A 240 -1.95 -25.00 -3.73
C ASP A 240 -2.89 -24.07 -2.93
N ASP A 241 -2.74 -22.75 -3.07
CA ASP A 241 -3.61 -21.74 -2.45
C ASP A 241 -4.67 -21.23 -3.43
N GLU A 242 -5.73 -22.03 -3.64
CA GLU A 242 -6.84 -21.66 -4.53
C GLU A 242 -7.51 -20.33 -4.11
N GLU A 243 -7.61 -20.06 -2.81
CA GLU A 243 -8.21 -18.81 -2.31
C GLU A 243 -7.33 -17.62 -2.65
N GLY A 244 -6.01 -17.72 -2.42
CA GLY A 244 -5.03 -16.70 -2.81
C GLY A 244 -5.04 -16.43 -4.31
N LEU A 245 -5.07 -17.48 -5.14
CA LEU A 245 -5.17 -17.35 -6.60
C LEU A 245 -6.41 -16.54 -6.99
N ARG A 246 -7.60 -16.89 -6.45
CA ARG A 246 -8.84 -16.15 -6.70
C ARG A 246 -8.79 -14.73 -6.15
N PHE A 247 -8.13 -14.53 -5.01
CA PHE A 247 -7.99 -13.23 -4.37
C PHE A 247 -7.21 -12.24 -5.23
N THR A 248 -6.14 -12.68 -5.91
CA THR A 248 -5.38 -11.80 -6.83
C THR A 248 -6.28 -11.18 -7.91
N GLN A 249 -7.12 -11.99 -8.57
CA GLN A 249 -8.07 -11.49 -9.57
C GLN A 249 -9.11 -10.56 -8.92
N LYS A 250 -9.64 -10.95 -7.76
CA LYS A 250 -10.66 -10.16 -7.06
C LYS A 250 -10.17 -8.76 -6.69
N ARG A 251 -8.92 -8.66 -6.24
CA ARG A 251 -8.26 -7.39 -5.92
C ARG A 251 -8.11 -6.51 -7.15
N LEU A 252 -7.68 -7.06 -8.29
CA LEU A 252 -7.61 -6.30 -9.54
C LEU A 252 -9.00 -5.83 -10.03
N GLU A 253 -10.07 -6.60 -9.81
CA GLU A 253 -11.44 -6.13 -10.07
C GLU A 253 -11.83 -4.95 -9.18
N ILE A 254 -11.42 -4.96 -7.90
CA ILE A 254 -11.65 -3.84 -6.99
C ILE A 254 -10.91 -2.60 -7.49
N HIS A 255 -9.62 -2.72 -7.82
CA HIS A 255 -8.82 -1.61 -8.36
C HIS A 255 -9.42 -1.05 -9.66
N ASN A 256 -9.81 -1.91 -10.61
CA ASN A 256 -10.47 -1.47 -11.85
C ASN A 256 -11.79 -0.74 -11.58
N ARG A 257 -12.62 -1.22 -10.64
CA ARG A 257 -13.87 -0.53 -10.22
C ARG A 257 -13.63 0.82 -9.55
N MET A 258 -12.44 1.01 -8.98
CA MET A 258 -11.97 2.28 -8.41
C MET A 258 -11.22 3.15 -9.42
N GLY A 259 -11.31 2.84 -10.72
CA GLY A 259 -10.76 3.63 -11.81
C GLY A 259 -9.26 3.45 -12.05
N ALA A 260 -8.63 2.46 -11.43
CA ALA A 260 -7.23 2.17 -11.65
C ALA A 260 -7.02 1.31 -12.91
N LYS A 261 -5.93 1.57 -13.63
CA LYS A 261 -5.49 0.82 -14.81
C LYS A 261 -4.05 0.39 -14.63
N ALA A 262 -3.67 -0.78 -15.13
CA ALA A 262 -2.27 -1.20 -15.16
C ALA A 262 -1.53 -0.43 -16.24
N ILE A 263 -0.40 0.18 -15.89
CA ILE A 263 0.55 0.71 -16.87
C ILE A 263 1.28 -0.49 -17.47
N MET A 264 1.16 -0.69 -18.78
CA MET A 264 1.88 -1.72 -19.52
C MET A 264 2.68 -1.10 -20.66
N LEU A 265 3.85 -1.68 -20.96
CA LEU A 265 4.61 -1.38 -22.16
C LEU A 265 4.21 -2.37 -23.24
N GLN A 266 3.76 -1.85 -24.38
CA GLN A 266 3.51 -2.67 -25.55
C GLN A 266 4.76 -2.72 -26.42
N MET A 267 5.25 -3.92 -26.72
CA MET A 267 6.38 -4.16 -27.61
C MET A 267 5.96 -4.09 -29.09
N GLU A 268 6.92 -4.18 -30.02
CA GLU A 268 6.62 -4.14 -31.47
C GLU A 268 5.78 -5.32 -31.96
N ASP A 269 5.94 -6.50 -31.36
CA ASP A 269 5.14 -7.71 -31.65
C ASP A 269 3.75 -7.69 -30.99
N GLY A 270 3.45 -6.65 -30.21
CA GLY A 270 2.17 -6.48 -29.52
C GLY A 270 2.12 -7.07 -28.11
N SER A 271 3.17 -7.78 -27.67
CA SER A 271 3.28 -8.31 -26.30
C SER A 271 3.25 -7.18 -25.25
N LEU A 272 2.79 -7.52 -24.05
CA LEU A 272 2.67 -6.59 -22.92
C LEU A 272 3.66 -6.95 -21.83
N VAL A 273 4.35 -5.93 -21.32
CA VAL A 273 5.41 -6.06 -20.32
C VAL A 273 5.16 -5.06 -19.20
N SER A 274 5.30 -5.48 -17.94
CA SER A 274 5.18 -4.56 -16.80
C SER A 274 6.41 -3.64 -16.72
N PRO A 275 6.23 -2.30 -16.62
CA PRO A 275 7.32 -1.36 -16.40
C PRO A 275 7.71 -1.26 -14.91
N HIS A 276 7.36 -2.25 -14.10
CA HIS A 276 7.58 -2.23 -12.66
C HIS A 276 8.70 -3.17 -12.24
N MET A 277 9.50 -2.72 -11.27
CA MET A 277 10.40 -3.57 -10.49
C MET A 277 10.69 -2.89 -9.16
N GLN A 278 10.31 -3.53 -8.06
CA GLN A 278 10.66 -3.07 -6.72
C GLN A 278 12.15 -3.38 -6.47
N PRO A 279 12.94 -2.42 -5.96
CA PRO A 279 14.30 -2.68 -5.49
C PRO A 279 14.34 -3.76 -4.41
N ARG A 280 15.52 -4.36 -4.19
CA ARG A 280 15.72 -5.31 -3.09
C ARG A 280 15.46 -4.61 -1.74
N LEU A 281 14.79 -5.30 -0.82
CA LEU A 281 14.57 -4.83 0.56
C LEU A 281 15.77 -5.15 1.47
N SER A 282 16.51 -6.22 1.14
CA SER A 282 17.69 -6.70 1.84
C SER A 282 18.65 -7.43 0.89
N ALA A 283 19.89 -7.66 1.32
CA ALA A 283 20.91 -8.38 0.54
C ALA A 283 20.50 -9.82 0.18
N GLU A 284 19.63 -10.43 0.98
CA GLU A 284 19.10 -11.77 0.79
C GLU A 284 17.81 -11.80 -0.05
N SER A 285 17.14 -10.65 -0.18
CA SER A 285 15.92 -10.50 -0.98
C SER A 285 16.23 -10.37 -2.48
N ASN A 286 15.21 -10.54 -3.32
CA ASN A 286 15.31 -10.31 -4.76
C ASN A 286 14.39 -9.16 -5.17
N PRO A 287 14.70 -8.46 -6.28
CA PRO A 287 13.77 -7.51 -6.85
C PRO A 287 12.45 -8.22 -7.17
N ILE A 288 11.34 -7.54 -6.93
CA ILE A 288 10.00 -8.10 -7.14
C ILE A 288 9.35 -7.36 -8.31
N LEU A 289 8.95 -8.11 -9.33
CA LEU A 289 8.04 -7.61 -10.36
C LEU A 289 6.60 -7.74 -9.87
N LEU A 290 5.86 -6.65 -10.09
CA LEU A 290 4.45 -6.48 -9.79
C LEU A 290 3.81 -5.74 -10.97
N LEU A 291 2.52 -5.43 -10.86
CA LEU A 291 1.86 -4.45 -11.70
C LEU A 291 2.01 -3.06 -11.07
N MET A 292 2.45 -2.08 -11.87
CA MET A 292 2.26 -0.68 -11.53
C MET A 292 0.88 -0.24 -12.00
N LEU A 293 -0.03 -0.04 -11.06
CA LEU A 293 -1.35 0.51 -11.33
C LEU A 293 -1.30 2.04 -11.28
N PHE A 294 -2.03 2.69 -12.16
CA PHE A 294 -2.25 4.13 -12.19
C PHE A 294 -3.72 4.44 -12.03
N ARG A 295 -4.03 5.39 -11.16
CA ARG A 295 -5.36 5.95 -10.98
C ARG A 295 -5.32 7.46 -11.17
N PRO A 296 -6.01 8.02 -12.19
CA PRO A 296 -6.07 9.46 -12.37
C PRO A 296 -6.81 10.14 -11.20
N PRO A 297 -6.62 11.47 -11.00
CA PRO A 297 -7.29 12.23 -9.94
C PRO A 297 -8.81 12.11 -10.03
N THR A 298 -9.33 12.12 -11.25
CA THR A 298 -10.74 11.88 -11.58
C THR A 298 -10.86 10.80 -12.65
N TYR A 299 -11.94 10.03 -12.61
CA TYR A 299 -12.21 8.98 -13.59
C TYR A 299 -13.70 8.83 -13.88
N ASP A 300 -13.98 8.45 -15.13
CA ASP A 300 -15.32 8.06 -15.56
C ASP A 300 -15.51 6.55 -15.41
N LYS A 301 -16.57 6.15 -14.71
CA LYS A 301 -16.93 4.73 -14.58
C LYS A 301 -17.33 4.09 -15.90
N SER A 302 -17.74 4.87 -16.90
CA SER A 302 -18.05 4.35 -18.23
C SER A 302 -16.79 3.85 -18.98
N ALA A 303 -15.60 4.33 -18.60
CA ALA A 303 -14.31 3.92 -19.16
C ALA A 303 -13.66 2.74 -18.41
N ILE A 304 -14.36 2.16 -17.43
CA ILE A 304 -13.90 0.95 -16.75
C ILE A 304 -13.87 -0.20 -17.76
N GLY A 305 -12.77 -0.96 -17.80
CA GLY A 305 -12.61 -2.07 -18.74
C GLY A 305 -12.13 -1.68 -20.14
N THR A 306 -11.86 -0.40 -20.41
CA THR A 306 -11.25 0.02 -21.69
C THR A 306 -9.73 0.03 -21.59
N THR A 307 -9.07 -0.23 -22.73
CA THR A 307 -7.63 0.03 -22.89
C THR A 307 -7.43 1.40 -23.51
N GLU A 308 -6.49 2.17 -22.97
CA GLU A 308 -6.14 3.52 -23.41
C GLU A 308 -4.65 3.61 -23.73
N GLU A 309 -4.27 4.52 -24.63
CA GLU A 309 -2.87 4.83 -24.86
C GLU A 309 -2.38 5.84 -23.82
N MET A 310 -1.16 5.65 -23.31
CA MET A 310 -0.48 6.60 -22.44
C MET A 310 0.75 7.12 -23.17
N ASP A 311 1.04 8.42 -23.00
CA ASP A 311 2.30 8.96 -23.47
C ASP A 311 3.48 8.19 -22.86
N LEU A 312 4.38 7.68 -23.72
CA LEU A 312 5.49 6.84 -23.29
C LEU A 312 6.48 7.63 -22.41
N GLY A 313 6.68 8.91 -22.71
CA GLY A 313 7.52 9.81 -21.89
C GLY A 313 6.96 9.98 -20.49
N ARG A 314 5.65 10.19 -20.37
CA ARG A 314 4.94 10.30 -19.09
C ARG A 314 5.01 8.99 -18.28
N ALA A 315 4.78 7.84 -18.92
CA ALA A 315 4.89 6.55 -18.26
C ALA A 315 6.32 6.33 -17.71
N LYS A 316 7.33 6.73 -18.48
CA LYS A 316 8.73 6.69 -18.04
C LYS A 316 8.98 7.64 -16.87
N ALA A 317 8.46 8.86 -16.92
CA ALA A 317 8.61 9.84 -15.84
C ALA A 317 7.99 9.35 -14.53
N PHE A 318 6.84 8.65 -14.58
CA PHE A 318 6.21 8.07 -13.40
C PHE A 318 7.11 7.01 -12.74
N VAL A 319 7.73 6.15 -13.54
CA VAL A 319 8.62 5.10 -13.05
C VAL A 319 9.93 5.66 -12.52
N GLN A 320 10.47 6.71 -13.15
CA GLN A 320 11.64 7.41 -12.62
C GLN A 320 11.34 8.11 -11.29
N ALA A 321 10.15 8.71 -11.15
CA ALA A 321 9.70 9.27 -9.88
C ALA A 321 9.60 8.18 -8.80
N TYR A 322 9.07 7.01 -9.15
CA TYR A 322 9.03 5.83 -8.27
C TYR A 322 10.44 5.41 -7.78
N PHE A 323 11.45 5.29 -8.65
CA PHE A 323 12.82 4.97 -8.20
C PHE A 323 13.45 6.07 -7.35
N ASN A 324 13.19 7.34 -7.68
CA ASN A 324 13.66 8.46 -6.87
C ASN A 324 13.02 8.48 -5.47
N ASN A 325 11.79 8.00 -5.33
CA ASN A 325 11.16 7.82 -4.04
C ASN A 325 11.96 6.83 -3.17
N PHE A 326 12.37 5.67 -3.69
CA PHE A 326 13.23 4.73 -2.93
C PHE A 326 14.57 5.33 -2.52
N ARG A 327 15.19 6.15 -3.37
CA ARG A 327 16.43 6.87 -3.02
C ARG A 327 16.21 7.79 -1.81
N GLN A 328 15.09 8.48 -1.78
CA GLN A 328 14.71 9.38 -0.70
C GLN A 328 14.30 8.64 0.57
N GLU A 329 13.74 7.43 0.42
CA GLU A 329 13.45 6.52 1.52
C GLU A 329 14.72 5.97 2.18
N GLY A 330 15.85 5.96 1.45
CA GLY A 330 17.17 5.55 1.94
C GLY A 330 17.56 4.13 1.52
N PHE A 331 16.96 3.59 0.46
CA PHE A 331 17.34 2.30 -0.09
C PHE A 331 18.75 2.33 -0.68
N GLU A 332 19.40 1.16 -0.73
CA GLU A 332 20.74 1.01 -1.27
C GLU A 332 20.78 1.36 -2.77
N GLU A 333 21.63 2.33 -3.15
CA GLU A 333 21.67 2.83 -4.53
C GLU A 333 22.03 1.74 -5.54
N SER A 334 22.84 0.74 -5.15
CA SER A 334 23.15 -0.38 -6.04
C SER A 334 21.91 -1.19 -6.42
N ASP A 335 20.99 -1.39 -5.47
CA ASP A 335 19.77 -2.19 -5.69
C ASP A 335 18.74 -1.39 -6.50
N ILE A 336 18.65 -0.07 -6.23
CA ILE A 336 17.83 0.84 -7.03
C ILE A 336 18.36 0.91 -8.47
N ALA A 337 19.67 1.07 -8.66
CA ALA A 337 20.27 1.17 -9.99
C ALA A 337 20.14 -0.13 -10.80
N GLU A 338 20.23 -1.31 -10.17
CA GLU A 338 19.96 -2.60 -10.81
C GLU A 338 18.51 -2.65 -11.34
N ALA A 339 17.53 -2.39 -10.47
CA ALA A 339 16.12 -2.42 -10.83
C ALA A 339 15.77 -1.36 -11.90
N GLU A 340 16.28 -0.15 -11.74
CA GLU A 340 16.08 0.95 -12.70
C GLU A 340 16.67 0.61 -14.07
N ALA A 341 17.88 0.03 -14.14
CA ALA A 341 18.49 -0.35 -15.40
C ALA A 341 17.66 -1.39 -16.17
N ILE A 342 17.14 -2.40 -15.48
CA ILE A 342 16.27 -3.43 -16.08
C ILE A 342 15.00 -2.77 -16.66
N VAL A 343 14.34 -1.94 -15.87
CA VAL A 343 13.10 -1.29 -16.29
C VAL A 343 13.34 -0.30 -17.44
N MET A 344 14.43 0.48 -17.40
CA MET A 344 14.77 1.40 -18.50
C MET A 344 15.12 0.67 -19.79
N ALA A 345 15.67 -0.54 -19.73
CA ALA A 345 15.86 -1.38 -20.90
C ALA A 345 14.51 -1.80 -21.52
N LYS A 346 13.48 -2.08 -20.70
CA LYS A 346 12.11 -2.35 -21.17
C LYS A 346 11.51 -1.14 -21.88
N PHE A 347 11.70 0.07 -21.34
CA PHE A 347 11.27 1.31 -22.01
C PHE A 347 11.96 1.54 -23.36
N ALA A 348 13.27 1.24 -23.46
CA ALA A 348 14.03 1.45 -24.69
C ALA A 348 13.56 0.58 -25.87
N ARG A 349 12.96 -0.58 -25.59
CA ARG A 349 12.39 -1.50 -26.59
C ARG A 349 10.88 -1.33 -26.80
N ALA A 350 10.20 -0.55 -25.96
CA ALA A 350 8.77 -0.38 -26.01
C ALA A 350 8.36 0.47 -27.22
N LYS A 351 7.29 0.05 -27.89
CA LYS A 351 6.66 0.83 -28.97
C LYS A 351 5.84 1.99 -28.41
N ARG A 352 5.07 1.72 -27.35
CA ARG A 352 4.21 2.67 -26.65
C ARG A 352 3.86 2.17 -25.25
N ALA A 353 3.36 3.07 -24.40
CA ALA A 353 2.73 2.73 -23.14
C ALA A 353 1.21 2.67 -23.30
N VAL A 354 0.56 1.75 -22.58
CA VAL A 354 -0.89 1.60 -22.57
C VAL A 354 -1.39 1.43 -21.14
N LEU A 355 -2.62 1.89 -20.89
CA LEU A 355 -3.36 1.68 -19.65
C LEU A 355 -4.38 0.58 -19.89
N VAL A 356 -4.21 -0.57 -19.25
CA VAL A 356 -5.07 -1.75 -19.42
C VAL A 356 -5.92 -1.95 -18.17
N ALA A 357 -7.15 -2.42 -18.32
CA ALA A 357 -7.94 -2.84 -17.17
C ALA A 357 -7.24 -4.02 -16.48
N PRO A 358 -6.83 -3.90 -15.20
CA PRO A 358 -5.91 -4.86 -14.60
C PRO A 358 -6.51 -6.26 -14.47
N ASN A 359 -7.82 -6.37 -14.24
CA ASN A 359 -8.52 -7.66 -14.17
C ASN A 359 -8.77 -8.31 -15.55
N GLN A 360 -8.35 -7.68 -16.64
CA GLN A 360 -8.41 -8.21 -18.01
C GLN A 360 -7.03 -8.56 -18.57
N LEU A 361 -5.96 -8.37 -17.79
CA LEU A 361 -4.63 -8.80 -18.19
C LEU A 361 -4.57 -10.34 -18.28
N PRO A 362 -3.66 -10.89 -19.10
CA PRO A 362 -3.27 -12.29 -18.97
C PRO A 362 -2.72 -12.58 -17.56
N ASP A 363 -2.76 -13.84 -17.15
CA ASP A 363 -2.13 -14.25 -15.89
C ASP A 363 -0.61 -14.11 -15.93
N ILE A 364 0.01 -14.22 -14.75
CA ILE A 364 1.46 -14.05 -14.58
C ILE A 364 2.27 -14.99 -15.48
N THR A 365 1.80 -16.22 -15.72
CA THR A 365 2.53 -17.21 -16.52
C THR A 365 2.45 -16.91 -18.01
N GLU A 366 1.31 -16.38 -18.47
CA GLU A 366 1.16 -15.92 -19.85
C GLU A 366 1.98 -14.64 -20.12
N LEU A 367 1.94 -13.65 -19.21
CA LEU A 367 2.76 -12.44 -19.32
C LEU A 367 4.26 -12.75 -19.31
N ALA A 368 4.69 -13.71 -18.49
CA ALA A 368 6.09 -14.10 -18.37
C ALA A 368 6.69 -14.65 -19.68
N LYS A 369 5.88 -15.15 -20.62
CA LYS A 369 6.40 -15.67 -21.90
C LYS A 369 7.15 -14.61 -22.71
N ASP A 370 6.75 -13.35 -22.56
CA ASP A 370 7.29 -12.21 -23.31
C ASP A 370 8.18 -11.27 -22.46
N ASP A 371 8.29 -11.56 -21.15
CA ASP A 371 9.08 -10.82 -20.18
C ASP A 371 10.09 -11.77 -19.48
N PRO A 372 11.37 -11.81 -19.92
CA PRO A 372 12.36 -12.71 -19.37
C PRO A 372 12.65 -12.47 -17.87
N ASP A 373 12.48 -11.24 -17.40
CA ASP A 373 12.68 -10.90 -15.98
C ASP A 373 11.53 -11.46 -15.14
N LEU A 374 10.29 -11.32 -15.63
CA LEU A 374 9.12 -11.92 -14.99
C LEU A 374 9.19 -13.46 -15.02
N MET A 375 9.65 -14.06 -16.13
CA MET A 375 9.87 -15.50 -16.22
C MET A 375 10.93 -15.99 -15.23
N ALA A 376 11.98 -15.21 -14.99
CA ALA A 376 12.99 -15.55 -13.99
C ALA A 376 12.38 -15.59 -12.57
N GLN A 377 11.53 -14.61 -12.23
CA GLN A 377 10.78 -14.60 -10.98
C GLN A 377 9.81 -15.79 -10.89
N VAL A 378 9.00 -16.03 -11.92
CA VAL A 378 8.04 -17.16 -11.94
C VAL A 378 8.75 -18.50 -11.71
N LYS A 379 9.90 -18.76 -12.33
CA LYS A 379 10.65 -20.01 -12.12
C LYS A 379 11.26 -20.14 -10.72
N LYS A 380 11.53 -19.01 -10.07
CA LYS A 380 12.12 -18.97 -8.74
C LYS A 380 11.05 -19.19 -7.67
N ASP A 381 9.93 -18.51 -7.82
CA ASP A 381 8.83 -18.53 -6.86
C ASP A 381 8.00 -19.82 -7.03
N TYR A 382 7.82 -20.28 -8.28
CA TYR A 382 7.05 -21.48 -8.61
C TYR A 382 7.96 -22.52 -9.27
N ILE A 383 8.35 -23.54 -8.51
CA ILE A 383 9.30 -24.61 -8.92
C ILE A 383 8.98 -25.18 -10.30
N ASP A 384 7.70 -25.30 -10.64
CA ASP A 384 7.20 -25.74 -11.94
C ASP A 384 6.19 -24.72 -12.52
N PRO A 385 6.62 -23.84 -13.44
CA PRO A 385 5.74 -22.85 -14.07
C PRO A 385 4.56 -23.46 -14.84
N GLU A 386 4.71 -24.66 -15.40
CA GLU A 386 3.62 -25.33 -16.14
C GLU A 386 2.56 -25.86 -15.17
N ALA A 387 2.99 -26.45 -14.05
CA ALA A 387 2.08 -26.84 -12.98
C ALA A 387 1.36 -25.63 -12.38
N HIS A 388 2.07 -24.50 -12.22
CA HIS A 388 1.48 -23.26 -11.73
C HIS A 388 0.42 -22.70 -12.68
N ALA A 389 0.72 -22.65 -13.98
CA ALA A 389 -0.25 -22.25 -15.01
C ALA A 389 -1.51 -23.16 -14.99
N ALA A 390 -1.34 -24.45 -14.75
CA ALA A 390 -2.45 -25.39 -14.61
C ALA A 390 -3.29 -25.12 -13.35
N ALA A 391 -2.65 -24.77 -12.23
CA ALA A 391 -3.34 -24.41 -10.99
C ALA A 391 -4.17 -23.13 -11.14
N ILE A 392 -3.59 -22.07 -11.72
CA ILE A 392 -4.29 -20.83 -12.10
C ILE A 392 -5.54 -21.17 -12.92
N LYS A 393 -5.38 -21.94 -14.01
CA LYS A 393 -6.49 -22.33 -14.88
C LYS A 393 -7.58 -23.12 -14.15
N ALA A 394 -7.19 -24.00 -13.21
CA ALA A 394 -8.14 -24.76 -12.40
C ALA A 394 -8.91 -23.87 -11.43
N ALA A 395 -8.24 -22.94 -10.74
CA ALA A 395 -8.85 -21.99 -9.81
C ALA A 395 -9.87 -21.05 -10.48
N PHE A 396 -9.68 -20.74 -11.76
CA PHE A 396 -10.57 -19.88 -12.56
C PHE A 396 -11.54 -20.65 -13.48
N ALA A 397 -11.53 -21.99 -13.44
CA ALA A 397 -12.50 -22.77 -14.19
C ALA A 397 -13.92 -22.47 -13.68
N PRO A 398 -14.94 -22.34 -14.56
CA PRO A 398 -16.32 -22.23 -14.10
C PRO A 398 -16.62 -23.43 -13.22
N GLU A 399 -17.17 -23.21 -12.02
CA GLU A 399 -17.68 -24.30 -11.20
C GLU A 399 -18.65 -25.10 -12.07
N THR A 400 -18.23 -26.31 -12.46
CA THR A 400 -19.11 -27.21 -13.20
C THR A 400 -20.31 -27.42 -12.29
N SER A 401 -21.47 -26.90 -12.70
CA SER A 401 -22.73 -26.86 -11.97
C SER A 401 -23.30 -28.26 -11.72
N GLY A 402 -22.55 -29.07 -10.97
CA GLY A 402 -22.88 -30.41 -10.52
C GLY A 402 -23.20 -30.35 -9.03
N GLY A 403 -24.37 -29.82 -8.69
CA GLY A 403 -24.86 -29.79 -7.31
C GLY A 403 -26.05 -28.87 -7.15
N GLU A 404 -27.25 -29.40 -7.35
CA GLU A 404 -28.48 -28.75 -6.93
C GLU A 404 -28.42 -28.40 -5.43
N GLY A 405 -28.51 -27.11 -5.10
CA GLY A 405 -29.04 -26.63 -3.82
C GLY A 405 -28.03 -26.29 -2.72
N SER A 406 -27.72 -25.01 -2.57
CA SER A 406 -28.25 -24.21 -1.44
C SER A 406 -27.80 -22.75 -1.57
N ASN A 407 -28.76 -21.86 -1.76
CA ASN A 407 -28.60 -20.42 -1.55
C ASN A 407 -28.30 -20.16 -0.07
N ASP A 408 -27.17 -19.56 0.27
CA ASP A 408 -27.05 -18.37 1.14
C ASP A 408 -25.59 -18.18 1.56
N ARG A 409 -24.98 -17.07 1.16
CA ARG A 409 -24.02 -16.28 1.95
C ARG A 409 -23.67 -15.01 1.18
N GLY A 410 -24.33 -13.92 1.56
CA GLY A 410 -23.99 -12.56 1.14
C GLY A 410 -22.71 -12.10 1.81
N LEU A 411 -21.85 -11.46 1.01
CA LEU A 411 -20.75 -10.59 1.44
C LEU A 411 -21.19 -9.13 1.30
#